data_AF-A0A8I1D936-F1
#
_entry.id   AF-A0A8I1D936-F1
#
_cell.length_a   1.000
_cell.length_b   1.000
_cell.length_c   1.000
_cell.angle_alpha   90.00
_cell.angle_beta   90.00
_cell.angle_gamma   90.00
#
_symmetry.space_group_name_H-M   'P 1'
#
loop_
_entity.id
_entity.type
_entity.pdbx_description
1 polymer ?
#
loop_
_entity_poly.entity_id
_entity_poly.type
_entity_poly.pdbx_seq_one_letter_code
_entity_poly.pdbx_strand_id
1 'polypeptide(L)'
;MTTSPAVPALGSEEPWRRNDHWKAGDKAWWIFLTGDGVSRKMVDIVDPAEGTVRDPRVTYNDGVFRLFDGFESVRHRGDSCTSCAASVLELLAAGQDEETAYWGRWSPAAHDRFDALAENIQWRQSDKFTVGTFTSAADVPAWFREATAGHLISVDFPSLCLGRVWEPIDWPTLIAEHPGDLSVLVSDGWTKEDLTWEMLVAAFRMIDAAGLTACFDATVEIDMDGALAFLPAGIGGDGIGEHPDLVAEVTAALGGIEFGGWGGDFWILN
;
A
#
# COMPACT_ATOMS: atom_id res chain seq x y z
N MET A 1 3.97 3.65 16.33
CA MET A 1 2.85 2.90 16.96
C MET A 1 1.52 3.66 16.83
N THR A 2 0.86 3.57 15.68
CA THR A 2 -0.56 3.92 15.55
C THR A 2 -1.38 2.67 15.87
N THR A 3 -1.95 2.62 17.07
CA THR A 3 -3.05 1.70 17.35
C THR A 3 -4.11 1.89 16.27
N SER A 4 -4.58 0.82 15.63
CA SER A 4 -5.80 0.88 14.84
C SER A 4 -6.83 1.70 15.61
N PRO A 5 -7.50 2.68 14.99
CA PRO A 5 -8.54 3.43 15.68
C PRO A 5 -9.48 2.41 16.29
N ALA A 6 -9.76 2.56 17.59
CA ALA A 6 -10.73 1.72 18.24
C ALA A 6 -12.02 1.92 17.46
N VAL A 7 -12.43 0.90 16.70
CA VAL A 7 -13.82 0.78 16.26
C VAL A 7 -14.61 1.04 17.54
N PRO A 8 -15.48 2.07 17.59
CA PRO A 8 -16.21 2.37 18.81
C PRO A 8 -16.77 1.05 19.33
N ALA A 9 -16.64 0.79 20.63
CA ALA A 9 -17.19 -0.42 21.24
C ALA A 9 -18.71 -0.37 21.08
N LEU A 10 -19.15 -0.82 19.93
CA LEU A 10 -20.50 -0.82 19.44
C LEU A 10 -21.15 -2.02 20.11
N GLY A 11 -21.96 -1.74 21.13
CA GLY A 11 -22.48 -2.72 22.09
C GLY A 11 -23.24 -3.89 21.45
N SER A 12 -23.45 -4.95 22.21
CA SER A 12 -24.07 -6.22 21.79
C SER A 12 -25.55 -6.14 21.36
N GLU A 13 -26.12 -4.95 21.18
CA GLU A 13 -27.53 -4.72 20.87
C GLU A 13 -27.80 -4.38 19.39
N GLU A 14 -26.75 -4.29 18.58
CA GLU A 14 -26.88 -3.88 17.19
C GLU A 14 -27.57 -4.93 16.31
N PRO A 15 -28.53 -4.51 15.46
CA PRO A 15 -29.37 -5.46 14.75
C PRO A 15 -28.59 -6.32 13.75
N TRP A 16 -27.57 -5.78 13.07
CA TRP A 16 -26.75 -6.52 12.11
C TRP A 16 -25.87 -7.62 12.72
N ARG A 17 -25.63 -7.62 14.04
CA ARG A 17 -24.89 -8.71 14.70
C ARG A 17 -25.74 -9.97 14.90
N ARG A 18 -27.06 -9.89 14.66
CA ARG A 18 -27.98 -11.00 14.85
C ARG A 18 -28.23 -11.73 13.53
N ASN A 19 -28.15 -13.06 13.55
CA ASN A 19 -28.39 -13.88 12.37
C ASN A 19 -29.81 -13.70 11.79
N ASP A 20 -30.80 -13.37 12.63
CA ASP A 20 -32.20 -13.16 12.21
C ASP A 20 -32.45 -11.80 11.53
N HIS A 21 -31.45 -10.91 11.55
CA HIS A 21 -31.49 -9.66 10.79
C HIS A 21 -31.27 -9.88 9.29
N TRP A 22 -30.62 -10.99 8.92
CA TRP A 22 -30.16 -11.27 7.56
C TRP A 22 -30.94 -12.39 6.91
N LYS A 23 -31.07 -12.32 5.58
CA LYS A 23 -31.58 -13.39 4.74
C LYS A 23 -30.58 -13.70 3.64
N ALA A 24 -30.48 -14.97 3.27
CA ALA A 24 -29.73 -15.36 2.09
C ALA A 24 -30.26 -14.60 0.86
N GLY A 25 -29.37 -14.00 0.09
CA GLY A 25 -29.65 -13.14 -1.06
C GLY A 25 -29.75 -11.65 -0.74
N ASP A 26 -29.72 -11.24 0.53
CA ASP A 26 -29.65 -9.82 0.90
C ASP A 26 -28.41 -9.18 0.28
N LYS A 27 -28.59 -7.97 -0.27
CA LYS A 27 -27.51 -7.13 -0.79
C LYS A 27 -27.01 -6.22 0.32
N ALA A 28 -25.72 -6.24 0.57
CA ALA A 28 -25.11 -5.51 1.67
C ALA A 28 -23.81 -4.81 1.26
N TRP A 29 -23.46 -3.80 2.04
CA TRP A 29 -22.13 -3.22 2.08
C TRP A 29 -21.32 -3.91 3.17
N TRP A 30 -20.14 -4.38 2.81
CA TRP A 30 -19.07 -4.72 3.74
C TRP A 30 -18.17 -3.49 3.88
N ILE A 31 -18.12 -2.91 5.07
CA ILE A 31 -17.57 -1.58 5.35
C ILE A 31 -16.44 -1.70 6.38
N PHE A 32 -15.30 -1.12 6.04
CA PHE A 32 -14.15 -1.03 6.92
C PHE A 32 -13.73 0.41 7.10
N LEU A 33 -13.44 0.76 8.35
CA LEU A 33 -12.65 1.94 8.66
C LEU A 33 -11.18 1.53 8.56
N THR A 34 -10.46 2.23 7.72
CA THR A 34 -9.03 2.09 7.51
C THR A 34 -8.34 3.37 7.96
N GLY A 35 -7.01 3.33 8.15
CA GLY A 35 -6.27 4.52 8.59
C GLY A 35 -6.28 5.68 7.60
N ASP A 36 -6.70 5.42 6.36
CA ASP A 36 -6.83 6.33 5.22
C ASP A 36 -8.30 6.62 4.83
N GLY A 37 -9.28 6.09 5.57
CA GLY A 37 -10.70 6.43 5.37
C GLY A 37 -11.67 5.26 5.48
N VAL A 38 -12.63 5.18 4.54
CA VAL A 38 -13.64 4.11 4.49
C VAL A 38 -13.51 3.27 3.23
N SER A 39 -13.25 1.98 3.39
CA SER A 39 -13.40 1.01 2.32
C SER A 39 -14.81 0.41 2.32
N ARG A 40 -15.42 0.30 1.13
CA ARG A 40 -16.74 -0.30 0.94
C ARG A 40 -16.74 -1.29 -0.19
N LYS A 41 -17.22 -2.50 0.10
CA LYS A 41 -17.35 -3.58 -0.88
C LYS A 41 -18.78 -4.08 -0.93
N MET A 42 -19.28 -4.32 -2.13
CA MET A 42 -20.58 -4.96 -2.31
C MET A 42 -20.46 -6.45 -2.02
N VAL A 43 -21.37 -6.97 -1.20
CA VAL A 43 -21.48 -8.40 -0.94
C VAL A 43 -22.93 -8.85 -0.93
N ASP A 44 -23.14 -10.13 -1.22
CA ASP A 44 -24.40 -10.82 -1.09
C ASP A 44 -24.33 -11.78 0.11
N ILE A 45 -25.35 -11.78 0.96
CA ILE A 45 -25.41 -12.74 2.06
C ILE A 45 -25.70 -14.13 1.50
N VAL A 46 -24.85 -15.12 1.81
CA VAL A 46 -24.99 -16.51 1.35
C VAL A 46 -25.56 -17.38 2.45
N ASP A 47 -24.93 -17.37 3.62
CA ASP A 47 -25.38 -18.11 4.80
C ASP A 47 -25.27 -17.22 6.03
N PRO A 48 -26.40 -16.68 6.53
CA PRO A 48 -26.41 -15.88 7.74
C PRO A 48 -25.87 -16.56 8.99
N ALA A 49 -26.09 -17.88 9.13
CA ALA A 49 -25.72 -18.60 10.35
C ALA A 49 -24.20 -18.77 10.46
N GLU A 50 -23.53 -18.91 9.33
CA GLU A 50 -22.07 -19.09 9.25
C GLU A 50 -21.32 -17.78 9.01
N GLY A 51 -22.01 -16.65 8.78
CA GLY A 51 -21.38 -15.39 8.41
C GLY A 51 -20.75 -15.43 7.00
N THR A 52 -21.37 -16.17 6.09
CA THR A 52 -20.85 -16.38 4.72
C THR A 52 -21.44 -15.36 3.76
N VAL A 53 -20.58 -14.76 2.95
CA VAL A 53 -20.95 -13.79 1.92
C VAL A 53 -20.36 -14.17 0.56
N ARG A 54 -20.88 -13.55 -0.49
CA ARG A 54 -20.34 -13.59 -1.85
C ARG A 54 -19.94 -12.18 -2.30
N ASP A 55 -18.73 -12.01 -2.77
CA ASP A 55 -18.35 -10.84 -3.56
C ASP A 55 -18.57 -11.13 -5.05
N PRO A 56 -19.52 -10.45 -5.72
CA PRO A 56 -19.84 -10.69 -7.13
C PRO A 56 -18.71 -10.31 -8.10
N ARG A 57 -17.65 -9.63 -7.64
CA ARG A 57 -16.51 -9.22 -8.47
C ARG A 57 -15.35 -10.23 -8.43
N VAL A 58 -15.34 -11.16 -7.48
CA VAL A 58 -14.27 -12.17 -7.35
C VAL A 58 -14.70 -13.43 -8.09
N THR A 59 -13.86 -13.91 -9.01
CA THR A 59 -14.14 -15.07 -9.86
C THR A 59 -13.62 -16.39 -9.27
N TYR A 60 -12.68 -16.33 -8.33
CA TYR A 60 -12.16 -17.50 -7.63
C TYR A 60 -13.16 -17.99 -6.57
N ASN A 61 -13.41 -19.30 -6.50
CA ASN A 61 -14.41 -19.94 -5.62
C ASN A 61 -15.80 -19.28 -5.65
N ASP A 62 -16.24 -18.80 -6.84
CA ASP A 62 -17.50 -18.06 -7.01
C ASP A 62 -17.62 -16.82 -6.11
N GLY A 63 -16.49 -16.30 -5.63
CA GLY A 63 -16.44 -15.15 -4.72
C GLY A 63 -17.01 -15.43 -3.33
N VAL A 64 -17.24 -16.69 -2.94
CA VAL A 64 -17.85 -17.07 -1.67
C VAL A 64 -16.79 -17.24 -0.59
N PHE A 65 -16.96 -16.57 0.55
CA PHE A 65 -16.06 -16.66 1.71
C PHE A 65 -16.78 -16.36 3.02
N ARG A 66 -16.19 -16.82 4.12
CA ARG A 66 -16.65 -16.55 5.49
C ARG A 66 -15.97 -15.30 6.02
N LEU A 67 -16.77 -14.40 6.61
CA LEU A 67 -16.26 -13.23 7.31
C LEU A 67 -15.75 -13.61 8.70
N PHE A 68 -14.55 -13.15 9.05
CA PHE A 68 -13.89 -13.48 10.32
C PHE A 68 -14.60 -12.83 11.52
N ASP A 69 -15.22 -11.68 11.29
CA ASP A 69 -16.00 -10.88 12.24
C ASP A 69 -17.52 -11.13 12.12
N GLY A 70 -17.93 -12.15 11.35
CA GLY A 70 -19.33 -12.38 11.03
C GLY A 70 -19.92 -11.21 10.25
N PHE A 71 -20.94 -10.54 10.78
CA PHE A 71 -21.58 -9.39 10.12
C PHE A 71 -21.36 -8.06 10.85
N GLU A 72 -20.35 -7.99 11.71
CA GLU A 72 -19.99 -6.77 12.43
C GLU A 72 -19.73 -5.59 11.50
N SER A 73 -18.99 -5.80 10.41
CA SER A 73 -18.73 -4.80 9.37
C SER A 73 -19.75 -4.78 8.21
N VAL A 74 -20.91 -5.42 8.34
CA VAL A 74 -21.86 -5.56 7.21
C VAL A 74 -23.16 -4.79 7.47
N ARG A 75 -23.64 -4.02 6.48
CA ARG A 75 -24.90 -3.25 6.53
C ARG A 75 -25.75 -3.49 5.29
N HIS A 76 -27.07 -3.64 5.43
CA HIS A 76 -27.95 -3.71 4.25
C HIS A 76 -27.74 -2.51 3.34
N ARG A 77 -27.81 -2.76 2.03
CA ARG A 77 -27.73 -1.71 1.03
C ARG A 77 -29.09 -1.03 0.89
N GLY A 78 -29.07 0.31 0.95
CA GLY A 78 -30.23 1.17 0.65
C GLY A 78 -31.14 1.40 1.84
N ASP A 79 -32.23 2.12 1.60
CA ASP A 79 -33.04 2.73 2.67
C ASP A 79 -34.08 1.77 3.30
N SER A 80 -34.11 0.51 2.85
CA SER A 80 -35.08 -0.49 3.33
C SER A 80 -34.85 -0.94 4.78
N CYS A 81 -33.65 -0.70 5.32
CA CYS A 81 -33.30 -0.99 6.70
C CYS A 81 -32.77 0.28 7.37
N THR A 82 -33.63 0.97 8.12
CA THR A 82 -33.32 2.28 8.73
C THR A 82 -32.12 2.22 9.68
N SER A 83 -31.97 1.14 10.46
CA SER A 83 -30.83 0.96 11.36
C SER A 83 -29.51 0.79 10.60
N CYS A 84 -29.52 0.00 9.52
CA CYS A 84 -28.36 -0.15 8.65
C CYS A 84 -28.03 1.17 7.95
N ALA A 85 -29.02 1.89 7.43
CA ALA A 85 -28.80 3.18 6.76
C ALA A 85 -28.18 4.24 7.70
N ALA A 86 -28.69 4.34 8.94
CA ALA A 86 -28.12 5.24 9.95
C ALA A 86 -26.66 4.88 10.27
N SER A 87 -26.37 3.59 10.50
CA SER A 87 -25.02 3.13 10.77
C SER A 87 -24.06 3.34 9.59
N VAL A 88 -24.53 3.18 8.35
CA VAL A 88 -23.72 3.51 7.16
C VAL A 88 -23.35 4.99 7.16
N LEU A 89 -24.29 5.90 7.47
CA LEU A 89 -23.99 7.33 7.56
C LEU A 89 -22.98 7.66 8.66
N GLU A 90 -23.11 7.03 9.83
CA GLU A 90 -22.15 7.19 10.94
C GLU A 90 -20.75 6.71 10.56
N LEU A 91 -20.64 5.53 9.95
CA LEU A 91 -19.35 4.98 9.49
C LEU A 91 -18.74 5.85 8.39
N LEU A 92 -19.56 6.38 7.48
CA LEU A 92 -19.09 7.30 6.45
C LEU A 92 -18.60 8.63 7.03
N ALA A 93 -19.29 9.18 8.02
CA ALA A 93 -18.84 10.38 8.71
C ALA A 93 -17.53 10.12 9.48
N ALA A 94 -17.47 9.01 10.22
CA ALA A 94 -16.27 8.65 10.99
C ALA A 94 -15.05 8.46 10.10
N GLY A 95 -15.18 7.75 8.97
CA GLY A 95 -14.03 7.59 8.09
C GLY A 95 -13.77 8.80 7.19
N GLN A 96 -14.70 9.74 7.04
CA GLN A 96 -14.39 11.05 6.47
C GLN A 96 -13.47 11.86 7.39
N ASP A 97 -13.67 11.76 8.71
CA ASP A 97 -12.76 12.38 9.69
C ASP A 97 -11.38 11.71 9.66
N GLU A 98 -11.31 10.37 9.56
CA GLU A 98 -10.05 9.64 9.41
C GLU A 98 -9.35 9.96 8.09
N GLU A 99 -10.07 9.98 6.97
CA GLU A 99 -9.55 10.37 5.65
C GLU A 99 -9.00 11.80 5.69
N THR A 100 -9.73 12.73 6.30
CA THR A 100 -9.29 14.13 6.47
C THR A 100 -8.02 14.20 7.33
N ALA A 101 -7.97 13.46 8.44
CA ALA A 101 -6.81 13.40 9.31
C ALA A 101 -5.60 12.75 8.62
N TYR A 102 -5.84 11.73 7.80
CA TYR A 102 -4.83 11.03 7.03
C TYR A 102 -4.21 11.93 5.95
N TRP A 103 -5.02 12.49 5.07
CA TRP A 103 -4.55 13.39 4.01
C TRP A 103 -4.03 14.72 4.56
N GLY A 104 -4.48 15.13 5.75
CA GLY A 104 -3.97 16.27 6.49
C GLY A 104 -2.55 16.09 7.06
N ARG A 105 -1.95 14.90 6.93
CA ARG A 105 -0.53 14.66 7.29
C ARG A 105 0.43 15.34 6.32
N TRP A 106 0.00 15.59 5.09
CA TRP A 106 0.77 16.32 4.10
C TRP A 106 0.40 17.80 4.11
N SER A 107 1.42 18.66 3.99
CA SER A 107 1.18 20.09 3.86
C SER A 107 0.42 20.42 2.55
N PRO A 108 -0.32 21.55 2.47
CA PRO A 108 -0.94 21.98 1.22
C PRO A 108 0.06 22.09 0.05
N ALA A 109 1.30 22.52 0.34
CA ALA A 109 2.35 22.60 -0.67
C ALA A 109 2.80 21.21 -1.19
N ALA A 110 2.74 20.17 -0.35
CA ALA A 110 3.01 18.80 -0.77
C ALA A 110 1.95 18.29 -1.75
N HIS A 111 0.67 18.56 -1.49
CA HIS A 111 -0.44 18.27 -2.42
C HIS A 111 -0.26 19.02 -3.75
N ASP A 112 0.01 20.33 -3.70
CA ASP A 112 0.23 21.14 -4.90
C ASP A 112 1.42 20.62 -5.74
N ARG A 113 2.52 20.22 -5.08
CA ARG A 113 3.69 19.65 -5.76
C ARG A 113 3.39 18.28 -6.35
N PHE A 114 2.66 17.43 -5.64
CA PHE A 114 2.22 16.13 -6.13
C PHE A 114 1.41 16.27 -7.41
N ASP A 115 0.37 17.11 -7.41
CA ASP A 115 -0.47 17.35 -8.58
C ASP A 115 0.37 17.88 -9.76
N ALA A 116 1.23 18.87 -9.52
CA ALA A 116 2.10 19.43 -10.55
C ALA A 116 3.05 18.39 -11.15
N LEU A 117 3.60 17.47 -10.35
CA LEU A 117 4.46 16.40 -10.84
C LEU A 117 3.67 15.31 -11.56
N ALA A 118 2.54 14.87 -11.02
CA ALA A 118 1.69 13.83 -11.57
C ALA A 118 1.15 14.22 -12.97
N GLU A 119 0.75 15.48 -13.16
CA GLU A 119 0.36 16.02 -14.48
C GLU A 119 1.51 16.01 -15.50
N ASN A 120 2.76 16.00 -15.01
CA ASN A 120 3.97 15.98 -15.82
C ASN A 120 4.61 14.59 -15.91
N ILE A 121 3.83 13.52 -15.75
CA ILE A 121 4.24 12.15 -16.10
C ILE A 121 3.53 11.72 -17.38
N GLN A 122 4.31 11.32 -18.38
CA GLN A 122 3.80 10.70 -19.60
C GLN A 122 3.64 9.19 -19.42
N TRP A 123 2.40 8.75 -19.28
CA TRP A 123 2.04 7.34 -19.13
C TRP A 123 1.88 6.63 -20.48
N ARG A 124 2.31 5.37 -20.55
CA ARG A 124 2.11 4.46 -21.69
C ARG A 124 1.79 3.04 -21.20
N GLN A 125 1.03 2.31 -22.00
CA GLN A 125 0.78 0.90 -21.73
C GLN A 125 2.03 0.06 -22.09
N SER A 126 2.45 -0.82 -21.18
CA SER A 126 3.40 -1.90 -21.40
C SER A 126 2.68 -3.26 -21.32
N ASP A 127 3.37 -4.35 -21.65
CA ASP A 127 2.82 -5.71 -21.63
C ASP A 127 2.25 -6.13 -20.27
N LYS A 128 2.84 -5.61 -19.17
CA LYS A 128 2.47 -5.99 -17.79
C LYS A 128 1.89 -4.83 -16.98
N PHE A 129 2.32 -3.60 -17.25
CA PHE A 129 2.00 -2.44 -16.41
C PHE A 129 1.77 -1.18 -17.24
N THR A 130 1.11 -0.19 -16.66
CA THR A 130 1.16 1.18 -17.16
C THR A 130 2.43 1.83 -16.63
N VAL A 131 3.33 2.24 -17.53
CA VAL A 131 4.63 2.80 -17.17
C VAL A 131 4.76 4.26 -17.58
N GLY A 132 5.52 5.04 -16.83
CA GLY A 132 5.59 6.50 -16.93
C GLY A 132 7.01 7.04 -17.05
N THR A 133 7.12 8.24 -17.62
CA THR A 133 8.34 9.06 -17.66
C THR A 133 8.00 10.48 -17.26
N PHE A 134 8.73 11.07 -16.33
CA PHE A 134 8.64 12.51 -16.06
C PHE A 134 9.01 13.31 -17.32
N THR A 135 8.12 14.22 -17.76
CA THR A 135 8.41 15.14 -18.87
C THR A 135 9.51 16.11 -18.50
N SER A 136 10.07 16.85 -19.46
CA SER A 136 11.04 17.92 -19.19
C SER A 136 10.47 19.10 -18.37
N ALA A 137 9.15 19.21 -18.24
CA ALA A 137 8.48 20.24 -17.45
C ALA A 137 8.32 19.85 -15.97
N ALA A 138 8.47 18.57 -15.63
CA ALA A 138 8.45 18.12 -14.24
C ALA A 138 9.61 18.74 -13.43
N ASP A 139 9.30 19.26 -12.25
CA ASP A 139 10.29 19.79 -11.29
C ASP A 139 10.93 18.66 -10.48
N VAL A 140 11.72 17.84 -11.17
CA VAL A 140 12.54 16.78 -10.56
C VAL A 140 13.99 16.92 -11.03
N PRO A 141 14.98 16.43 -10.27
CA PRO A 141 16.37 16.39 -10.70
C PRO A 141 16.52 15.68 -12.06
N ALA A 142 17.46 16.15 -12.89
CA ALA A 142 17.68 15.58 -14.22
C ALA A 142 18.11 14.10 -14.14
N TRP A 143 19.03 13.78 -13.22
CA TRP A 143 19.49 12.42 -12.99
C TRP A 143 18.33 11.49 -12.59
N PHE A 144 17.40 11.96 -11.75
CA PHE A 144 16.27 11.18 -11.27
C PHE A 144 15.29 10.89 -12.40
N ARG A 145 15.00 11.92 -13.21
CA ARG A 145 14.20 11.80 -14.43
C ARG A 145 14.79 10.79 -15.41
N GLU A 146 16.10 10.80 -15.61
CA GLU A 146 16.80 9.86 -16.48
C GLU A 146 16.78 8.44 -15.93
N ALA A 147 17.10 8.27 -14.64
CA ALA A 147 17.11 6.96 -13.98
C ALA A 147 15.74 6.27 -13.98
N THR A 148 14.66 7.05 -13.84
CA THR A 148 13.28 6.54 -13.77
C THR A 148 12.57 6.49 -15.12
N ALA A 149 13.22 6.90 -16.21
CA ALA A 149 12.57 7.09 -17.50
C ALA A 149 11.97 5.80 -18.06
N GLY A 150 10.63 5.72 -18.09
CA GLY A 150 9.89 4.56 -18.59
C GLY A 150 9.75 3.43 -17.58
N HIS A 151 10.14 3.66 -16.33
CA HIS A 151 10.22 2.68 -15.25
C HIS A 151 9.27 2.99 -14.08
N LEU A 152 8.65 4.16 -14.05
CA LEU A 152 7.60 4.45 -13.07
C LEU A 152 6.37 3.60 -13.39
N ILE A 153 5.93 2.79 -12.46
CA ILE A 153 4.74 1.95 -12.57
C ILE A 153 3.59 2.69 -11.90
N SER A 154 2.48 2.87 -12.63
CA SER A 154 1.26 3.42 -12.06
C SER A 154 0.67 2.44 -11.04
N VAL A 155 0.48 2.93 -9.82
CA VAL A 155 -0.11 2.19 -8.71
C VAL A 155 -1.16 3.05 -8.02
N ASP A 156 -2.19 2.40 -7.49
CA ASP A 156 -3.14 3.03 -6.57
C ASP A 156 -2.62 2.78 -5.16
N PHE A 157 -2.11 3.82 -4.51
CA PHE A 157 -1.48 3.73 -3.20
C PHE A 157 -2.01 4.87 -2.33
N PRO A 158 -2.34 4.63 -1.05
CA PRO A 158 -2.91 5.66 -0.19
C PRO A 158 -1.81 6.62 0.30
N SER A 159 -1.09 7.29 -0.58
CA SER A 159 -0.12 8.35 -0.27
C SER A 159 -0.04 9.33 -1.44
N LEU A 160 0.81 10.35 -1.36
CA LEU A 160 1.16 11.19 -2.51
C LEU A 160 2.16 10.47 -3.43
N CYS A 161 1.81 9.24 -3.84
CA CYS A 161 2.62 8.33 -4.64
C CYS A 161 2.60 8.71 -6.12
N LEU A 162 3.76 9.05 -6.67
CA LEU A 162 3.95 9.37 -8.09
C LEU A 162 4.11 8.11 -8.95
N GLY A 163 4.59 7.02 -8.35
CA GLY A 163 4.70 5.72 -8.98
C GLY A 163 5.64 4.79 -8.22
N ARG A 164 5.61 3.51 -8.58
CA ARG A 164 6.51 2.49 -8.05
C ARG A 164 7.61 2.20 -9.05
N VAL A 165 8.83 1.91 -8.61
CA VAL A 165 9.94 1.50 -9.48
C VAL A 165 10.37 0.11 -9.05
N TRP A 166 10.39 -0.81 -10.01
CA TRP A 166 10.83 -2.18 -9.80
C TRP A 166 11.84 -2.57 -10.88
N GLU A 167 13.00 -1.92 -10.82
CA GLU A 167 14.07 -2.03 -11.81
C GLU A 167 15.42 -2.02 -11.10
N PRO A 168 16.46 -2.64 -11.71
CA PRO A 168 17.78 -2.75 -11.10
C PRO A 168 18.59 -1.46 -11.24
N ILE A 169 18.06 -0.37 -10.69
CA ILE A 169 18.72 0.94 -10.62
C ILE A 169 19.62 0.96 -9.39
N ASP A 170 20.87 1.42 -9.56
CA ASP A 170 21.82 1.64 -8.46
C ASP A 170 21.47 2.91 -7.66
N TRP A 171 20.33 2.84 -6.97
CA TRP A 171 19.87 3.89 -6.04
C TRP A 171 20.92 4.26 -5.00
N PRO A 172 21.68 3.32 -4.39
CA PRO A 172 22.76 3.66 -3.47
C PRO A 172 23.79 4.61 -4.06
N THR A 173 24.28 4.38 -5.29
CA THR A 173 25.22 5.29 -5.95
C THR A 173 24.58 6.64 -6.24
N LEU A 174 23.40 6.63 -6.89
CA LEU A 174 22.73 7.87 -7.32
C LEU A 174 22.40 8.80 -6.15
N ILE A 175 21.87 8.25 -5.05
CA ILE A 175 21.55 9.05 -3.86
C ILE A 175 22.81 9.58 -3.18
N ALA A 176 23.90 8.80 -3.16
CA ALA A 176 25.18 9.24 -2.60
C ALA A 176 25.84 10.36 -3.43
N GLU A 177 25.67 10.34 -4.76
CA GLU A 177 26.20 11.36 -5.68
C GLU A 177 25.36 12.65 -5.69
N HIS A 178 24.10 12.58 -5.26
CA HIS A 178 23.14 13.68 -5.28
C HIS A 178 22.51 13.95 -3.89
N PRO A 179 23.31 14.29 -2.86
CA PRO A 179 22.80 14.47 -1.51
C PRO A 179 21.84 15.67 -1.43
N GLY A 180 20.65 15.45 -0.86
CA GLY A 180 19.64 16.49 -0.63
C GLY A 180 18.63 16.68 -1.77
N ASP A 181 18.83 16.02 -2.92
CA ASP A 181 17.86 16.03 -4.02
C ASP A 181 16.63 15.13 -3.75
N LEU A 182 16.76 14.17 -2.83
CA LEU A 182 15.77 13.15 -2.52
C LEU A 182 15.77 12.84 -1.01
N SER A 183 14.60 12.82 -0.39
CA SER A 183 14.39 12.25 0.94
C SER A 183 14.41 10.71 0.85
N VAL A 184 15.12 10.03 1.73
CA VAL A 184 15.05 8.56 1.84
C VAL A 184 14.22 8.19 3.05
N LEU A 185 13.05 7.60 2.80
CA LEU A 185 12.11 7.17 3.84
C LEU A 185 12.31 5.68 4.05
N VAL A 186 13.08 5.28 5.06
CA VAL A 186 13.34 3.84 5.34
C VAL A 186 12.19 3.20 6.14
N SER A 187 11.29 4.03 6.65
CA SER A 187 10.09 3.59 7.34
C SER A 187 8.88 4.42 6.97
N ASP A 188 7.76 3.75 6.74
CA ASP A 188 6.42 4.30 6.63
C ASP A 188 5.65 4.28 7.98
N GLY A 189 6.33 3.86 9.06
CA GLY A 189 5.77 3.68 10.40
C GLY A 189 5.30 2.26 10.74
N TRP A 190 5.41 1.30 9.81
CA TRP A 190 5.11 -0.12 10.03
C TRP A 190 6.37 -0.99 10.12
N THR A 191 7.41 -0.62 9.39
CA THR A 191 8.73 -1.25 9.41
C THR A 191 9.42 -1.23 10.77
N LYS A 192 10.30 -2.21 10.96
CA LYS A 192 11.17 -2.33 12.13
C LYS A 192 11.93 -1.02 12.39
N GLU A 193 11.72 -0.41 13.56
CA GLU A 193 12.28 0.92 13.93
C GLU A 193 13.82 1.02 13.81
N ASP A 194 14.51 -0.12 13.74
CA ASP A 194 15.96 -0.20 13.62
C ASP A 194 16.49 -0.30 12.17
N LEU A 195 15.63 -0.41 11.15
CA LEU A 195 16.07 -0.48 9.76
C LEU A 195 16.59 0.89 9.29
N THR A 196 17.82 0.93 8.77
CA THR A 196 18.43 2.17 8.27
C THR A 196 18.77 2.10 6.80
N TRP A 197 19.00 3.26 6.17
CA TRP A 197 19.39 3.34 4.77
C TRP A 197 20.73 2.64 4.53
N GLU A 198 21.67 2.77 5.48
CA GLU A 198 22.98 2.13 5.42
C GLU A 198 22.87 0.60 5.42
N MET A 199 21.90 0.04 6.16
CA MET A 199 21.63 -1.41 6.13
C MET A 199 21.12 -1.85 4.77
N LEU A 200 20.21 -1.08 4.16
CA LEU A 200 19.70 -1.34 2.82
C LEU A 200 20.78 -1.22 1.74
N VAL A 201 21.63 -0.21 1.84
CA VAL A 201 22.80 -0.05 0.96
C VAL A 201 23.74 -1.25 1.09
N ALA A 202 24.05 -1.68 2.33
CA ALA A 202 24.89 -2.84 2.55
C ALA A 202 24.30 -4.11 1.92
N ALA A 203 23.00 -4.36 2.16
CA ALA A 203 22.29 -5.49 1.56
C ALA A 203 22.33 -5.45 0.02
N PHE A 204 22.06 -4.29 -0.59
CA PHE A 204 22.12 -4.12 -2.04
C PHE A 204 23.49 -4.48 -2.60
N ARG A 205 24.56 -3.99 -1.95
CA ARG A 205 25.94 -4.27 -2.36
C ARG A 205 26.35 -5.71 -2.15
N MET A 206 25.80 -6.40 -1.15
CA MET A 206 26.05 -7.83 -0.95
C MET A 206 25.45 -8.67 -2.08
N ILE A 207 24.23 -8.35 -2.51
CA ILE A 207 23.57 -9.01 -3.64
C ILE A 207 24.38 -8.80 -4.94
N ASP A 208 24.75 -7.54 -5.20
CA ASP A 208 25.55 -7.18 -6.38
C ASP A 208 26.93 -7.84 -6.38
N ALA A 209 27.61 -7.88 -5.23
CA ALA A 209 28.92 -8.52 -5.07
C ALA A 209 28.88 -10.04 -5.27
N ALA A 210 27.72 -10.68 -5.08
CA ALA A 210 27.50 -12.09 -5.39
C ALA A 210 27.30 -12.35 -6.90
N GLY A 211 27.29 -11.30 -7.73
CA GLY A 211 27.07 -11.39 -9.18
C GLY A 211 25.59 -11.48 -9.57
N LEU A 212 24.68 -11.17 -8.63
CA LEU A 212 23.24 -11.09 -8.88
C LEU A 212 22.84 -9.65 -9.18
N THR A 213 21.77 -9.48 -9.95
CA THR A 213 21.22 -8.17 -10.25
C THR A 213 20.38 -7.67 -9.07
N ALA A 214 20.98 -6.86 -8.21
CA ALA A 214 20.29 -6.24 -7.08
C ALA A 214 19.21 -5.24 -7.55
N CYS A 215 18.08 -5.23 -6.86
CA CYS A 215 16.95 -4.38 -7.20
C CYS A 215 16.23 -3.94 -5.92
N PHE A 216 15.84 -2.67 -5.86
CA PHE A 216 14.83 -2.22 -4.92
C PHE A 216 13.47 -2.27 -5.58
N ASP A 217 12.51 -2.75 -4.81
CA ASP A 217 11.11 -2.46 -5.00
C ASP A 217 10.80 -1.19 -4.20
N ALA A 218 10.59 -0.07 -4.89
CA ALA A 218 10.51 1.24 -4.24
C ALA A 218 9.34 2.08 -4.72
N THR A 219 8.78 2.85 -3.81
CA THR A 219 7.80 3.89 -4.09
C THR A 219 8.51 5.23 -4.24
N VAL A 220 8.14 5.96 -5.29
CA VAL A 220 8.49 7.38 -5.48
C VAL A 220 7.28 8.19 -5.08
N GLU A 221 7.44 9.08 -4.10
CA GLU A 221 6.34 9.85 -3.53
C GLU A 221 6.77 11.25 -3.09
N ILE A 222 5.81 12.03 -2.63
CA ILE A 222 6.03 13.29 -1.93
C ILE A 222 5.91 13.06 -0.42
N ASP A 223 6.97 13.41 0.33
CA ASP A 223 6.93 13.33 1.79
C ASP A 223 6.02 14.40 2.43
N MET A 224 5.82 14.32 3.74
CA MET A 224 4.90 15.21 4.47
C MET A 224 5.23 16.70 4.31
N ASP A 225 6.52 17.03 4.14
CA ASP A 225 7.01 18.40 3.99
C ASP A 225 7.03 18.87 2.53
N GLY A 226 6.76 17.98 1.58
CA GLY A 226 6.69 18.29 0.15
C GLY A 226 7.98 18.01 -0.61
N ALA A 227 8.96 17.32 -0.04
CA ALA A 227 10.14 16.91 -0.78
C ALA A 227 9.87 15.64 -1.60
N LEU A 228 10.59 15.49 -2.71
CA LEU A 228 10.59 14.24 -3.47
C LEU A 228 11.25 13.16 -2.61
N ALA A 229 10.61 12.00 -2.51
CA ALA A 229 11.03 10.93 -1.63
C ALA A 229 11.15 9.59 -2.34
N PHE A 230 12.09 8.79 -1.86
CA PHE A 230 12.28 7.38 -2.20
C PHE A 230 12.03 6.53 -0.96
N LEU A 231 11.04 5.64 -1.08
CA LEU A 231 10.60 4.72 -0.05
C LEU A 231 10.84 3.28 -0.53
N PRO A 232 11.94 2.62 -0.14
CA PRO A 232 12.15 1.21 -0.45
C PRO A 232 11.14 0.36 0.33
N ALA A 233 10.25 -0.32 -0.39
CA ALA A 233 9.26 -1.27 0.15
C ALA A 233 9.78 -2.72 0.13
N GLY A 234 10.80 -2.99 -0.70
CA GLY A 234 11.46 -4.27 -0.77
C GLY A 234 12.86 -4.17 -1.36
N ILE A 235 13.69 -5.15 -1.08
CA ILE A 235 14.98 -5.35 -1.73
C ILE A 235 15.05 -6.80 -2.22
N GLY A 236 15.78 -7.08 -3.29
CA GLY A 236 15.87 -8.43 -3.83
C GLY A 236 16.79 -8.52 -5.04
N GLY A 237 16.75 -9.66 -5.70
CA GLY A 237 17.47 -9.92 -6.94
C GLY A 237 17.01 -11.23 -7.56
N ASP A 238 17.00 -11.29 -8.89
CA ASP A 238 16.56 -12.49 -9.61
C ASP A 238 17.45 -13.70 -9.26
N GLY A 239 16.84 -14.84 -8.92
CA GLY A 239 17.53 -16.07 -8.54
C GLY A 239 18.14 -16.07 -7.14
N ILE A 240 17.94 -15.04 -6.31
CA ILE A 240 18.55 -14.99 -4.98
C ILE A 240 18.08 -16.11 -4.04
N GLY A 241 16.86 -16.61 -4.22
CA GLY A 241 16.33 -17.76 -3.47
C GLY A 241 17.15 -19.05 -3.67
N GLU A 242 17.96 -19.14 -4.72
CA GLU A 242 18.85 -20.28 -5.00
C GLU A 242 20.18 -20.20 -4.21
N HIS A 243 20.42 -19.11 -3.47
CA HIS A 243 21.63 -18.84 -2.72
C HIS A 243 21.35 -18.70 -1.20
N PRO A 244 21.10 -19.81 -0.48
CA PRO A 244 20.66 -19.77 0.92
C PRO A 244 21.67 -19.12 1.88
N ASP A 245 22.97 -19.25 1.61
CA ASP A 245 24.02 -18.61 2.41
C ASP A 245 23.98 -17.08 2.25
N LEU A 246 23.83 -16.60 1.01
CA LEU A 246 23.67 -15.16 0.72
C LEU A 246 22.39 -14.61 1.36
N VAL A 247 21.29 -15.37 1.31
CA VAL A 247 20.03 -14.99 1.96
C VAL A 247 20.22 -14.82 3.46
N ALA A 248 20.91 -15.75 4.12
CA ALA A 248 21.18 -15.65 5.55
C ALA A 248 22.07 -14.43 5.90
N GLU A 249 23.08 -14.15 5.09
CA GLU A 249 23.96 -12.99 5.26
C GLU A 249 23.19 -11.67 5.08
N VAL A 250 22.38 -11.55 4.03
CA VAL A 250 21.57 -10.35 3.76
C VAL A 250 20.52 -10.15 4.87
N THR A 251 19.81 -11.19 5.28
CA THR A 251 18.85 -11.11 6.39
C THR A 251 19.53 -10.66 7.69
N ALA A 252 20.74 -11.14 7.98
CA ALA A 252 21.51 -10.67 9.14
C ALA A 252 21.86 -9.18 9.03
N ALA A 253 22.27 -8.72 7.84
CA ALA A 253 22.57 -7.30 7.58
C ALA A 253 21.34 -6.40 7.70
N LEU A 254 20.14 -6.93 7.40
CA LEU A 254 18.86 -6.26 7.57
C LEU A 254 18.29 -6.37 9.00
N GLY A 255 19.09 -6.83 9.98
CA GLY A 255 18.64 -6.93 11.37
C GLY A 255 17.61 -8.04 11.61
N GLY A 256 17.65 -9.10 10.79
CA GLY A 256 16.77 -10.25 10.87
C GLY A 256 15.41 -10.05 10.19
N ILE A 257 15.30 -9.15 9.21
CA ILE A 257 14.11 -9.05 8.37
C ILE A 257 14.08 -10.27 7.44
N GLU A 258 13.01 -11.03 7.54
CA GLU A 258 12.84 -12.29 6.82
C GLU A 258 12.25 -12.07 5.43
N PHE A 259 12.42 -13.11 4.61
CA PHE A 259 12.03 -13.15 3.22
C PHE A 259 10.51 -13.14 3.06
N GLY A 260 10.00 -12.30 2.16
CA GLY A 260 8.57 -12.25 1.87
C GLY A 260 8.39 -11.56 0.54
N GLY A 261 7.93 -12.26 -0.48
CA GLY A 261 7.80 -11.71 -1.83
C GLY A 261 7.28 -12.73 -2.81
N TRP A 262 6.69 -12.26 -3.91
CA TRP A 262 6.20 -13.12 -4.99
C TRP A 262 7.36 -13.92 -5.59
N GLY A 263 7.34 -15.24 -5.43
CA GLY A 263 8.32 -16.15 -6.02
C GLY A 263 9.51 -16.54 -5.16
N GLY A 264 9.73 -15.92 -4.00
CA GLY A 264 10.91 -16.23 -3.19
C GLY A 264 12.18 -15.47 -3.61
N ASP A 265 12.05 -14.30 -4.27
CA ASP A 265 13.17 -13.46 -4.73
C ASP A 265 13.27 -12.03 -4.11
N PHE A 266 12.33 -11.64 -3.23
CA PHE A 266 12.34 -10.34 -2.52
C PHE A 266 12.11 -10.44 -1.02
N TRP A 267 12.76 -9.54 -0.27
CA TRP A 267 12.43 -9.20 1.12
C TRP A 267 11.44 -8.04 1.13
N ILE A 268 10.26 -8.25 1.69
CA ILE A 268 9.33 -7.18 2.05
C ILE A 268 9.87 -6.48 3.29
N LEU A 269 10.09 -5.17 3.17
CA LEU A 269 10.50 -4.30 4.26
C LEU A 269 9.19 -3.77 4.88
N ASN A 270 8.56 -4.58 5.73
CA ASN A 270 7.38 -4.22 6.53
C ASN A 270 7.67 -4.27 8.02
#